data_AF-A0A7J0BFQ6-F1
#
_entry.id   AF-A0A7J0BFQ6-F1
#
_cell.length_a   1.000
_cell.length_b   1.000
_cell.length_c   1.000
_cell.angle_alpha   90.00
_cell.angle_beta   90.00
_cell.angle_gamma   90.00
#
_symmetry.space_group_name_H-M   'P 1'
#
loop_
_entity.id
_entity.type
_entity.pdbx_description
1 polymer ?
#
loop_
_entity_poly.entity_id
_entity_poly.type
_entity_poly.pdbx_seq_one_letter_code
_entity_poly.pdbx_strand_id
1 'polypeptide(L)'
;MKYTLNITRKLLAPDAPDALEMRTKLVLRAAPGEVTWHIALKVLGYLLFMEYEPRIEEGIGWHYKPDLVSLDAEGRLRLWIDCGNIAVRKIDRVAQKVGAHVPFIILRRTQRDALLLAQSLGRMRFPERVHILSFDKGFVDALAGALDATNHIRAAIGPHPEMLSGIGLGAQPDEHMHHKAGHKQKPPAVHTAGATGTSRTLRASRPDTTDSPGRTGTTSTTDMTDMTGITGAMHPAVSQLRHITLHLENRKGDNALASAITLQQP
;
A
#
# COMPACT_ATOMS: atom_id res chain seq x y z
N MET A 1 -20.22 7.71 -1.71
CA MET A 1 -20.27 7.80 -0.23
C MET A 1 -19.21 8.80 0.26
N LYS A 2 -19.42 9.49 1.38
CA LYS A 2 -18.45 10.42 1.99
C LYS A 2 -17.99 9.85 3.33
N TYR A 3 -16.68 9.83 3.55
CA TYR A 3 -16.03 9.40 4.79
C TYR A 3 -15.32 10.60 5.43
N THR A 4 -15.55 10.82 6.71
CA THR A 4 -14.82 11.80 7.51
C THR A 4 -13.96 11.03 8.52
N LEU A 5 -12.65 11.20 8.45
CA LEU A 5 -11.69 10.42 9.22
C LEU A 5 -10.93 11.36 10.16
N ASN A 6 -11.12 11.18 11.47
CA ASN A 6 -10.33 11.84 12.49
C ASN A 6 -9.19 10.91 12.85
N ILE A 7 -7.98 11.22 12.42
CA ILE A 7 -6.83 10.32 12.46
C ILE A 7 -5.86 10.79 13.54
N THR A 8 -5.41 9.85 14.36
CA THR A 8 -4.24 9.97 15.24
C THR A 8 -3.27 8.84 14.90
N ARG A 9 -2.05 9.18 14.49
CA ARG A 9 -0.99 8.23 14.17
C ARG A 9 0.14 8.40 15.17
N LYS A 10 0.61 7.31 15.75
CA LYS A 10 1.85 7.25 16.55
C LYS A 10 2.90 6.47 15.78
N LEU A 11 4.07 7.07 15.60
CA LEU A 11 5.25 6.36 15.11
C LEU A 11 6.02 5.81 16.31
N LEU A 12 6.04 4.49 16.44
CA LEU A 12 6.79 3.78 17.47
C LEU A 12 8.22 3.59 16.96
N ALA A 13 9.16 4.33 17.55
CA ALA A 13 10.58 4.15 17.32
C ALA A 13 11.18 3.36 18.49
N PRO A 14 12.10 2.40 18.24
CA PRO A 14 12.68 1.57 19.29
C PRO A 14 13.45 2.40 20.35
N ASP A 15 14.07 3.51 19.94
CA ASP A 15 14.98 4.29 20.78
C ASP A 15 14.42 5.65 21.21
N ALA A 16 13.18 5.98 20.83
CA ALA A 16 12.53 7.23 21.21
C ALA A 16 11.27 6.92 22.03
N PRO A 17 11.31 7.10 23.38
CA PRO A 17 10.17 6.80 24.25
C PRO A 17 8.97 7.70 23.94
N ASP A 18 9.22 8.88 23.36
CA ASP A 18 8.19 9.78 22.87
C ASP A 18 7.85 9.45 21.42
N ALA A 19 6.81 8.63 21.24
CA ALA A 19 6.27 8.35 19.92
C ALA A 19 5.81 9.66 19.25
N LEU A 20 6.32 9.96 18.06
CA LEU A 20 5.87 11.11 17.29
C LEU A 20 4.38 10.92 16.96
N GLU A 21 3.54 11.77 17.53
CA GLU A 21 2.11 11.74 17.33
C GLU A 21 1.70 12.76 16.28
N MET A 22 1.05 12.28 15.22
CA MET A 22 0.48 13.11 14.16
C MET A 22 -1.04 13.04 14.22
N ARG A 23 -1.71 14.18 14.10
CA ARG A 23 -3.17 14.28 14.07
C ARG A 23 -3.62 14.98 12.82
N THR A 24 -4.69 14.47 12.21
CA THR A 24 -5.31 15.14 11.06
C THR A 24 -6.78 14.79 10.93
N LYS A 25 -7.48 15.60 10.14
CA LYS A 25 -8.83 15.31 9.67
C LYS A 25 -8.80 15.17 8.16
N LEU A 26 -9.17 14.00 7.67
CA LEU A 26 -9.24 13.67 6.26
C LEU A 26 -10.70 13.50 5.83
N VAL A 27 -11.07 14.07 4.69
CA VAL A 27 -12.37 13.85 4.06
C VAL A 27 -12.14 13.14 2.74
N LEU A 28 -12.70 11.94 2.61
CA LEU A 28 -12.59 11.11 1.43
C LEU A 28 -13.98 10.92 0.80
N ARG A 29 -14.06 11.07 -0.52
CA ARG A 29 -15.29 10.80 -1.28
C ARG A 29 -15.06 9.62 -2.21
N ALA A 30 -15.80 8.55 -2.00
CA ALA A 30 -15.80 7.41 -2.91
C ALA A 30 -16.40 7.80 -4.26
N ALA A 31 -15.72 7.43 -5.34
CA ALA A 31 -16.23 7.56 -6.70
C ALA A 31 -17.46 6.64 -6.92
N PRO A 32 -18.32 6.93 -7.91
CA PRO A 32 -19.43 6.05 -8.26
C PRO A 32 -18.92 4.63 -8.59
N GLY A 33 -19.48 3.61 -7.92
CA GLY A 33 -19.09 2.21 -8.12
C GLY A 33 -17.77 1.80 -7.44
N GLU A 34 -17.11 2.70 -6.72
CA GLU A 34 -15.89 2.37 -6.00
C GLU A 34 -16.19 1.44 -4.81
N VAL A 35 -15.45 0.34 -4.75
CA VAL A 35 -15.60 -0.71 -3.74
C VAL A 35 -14.91 -0.31 -2.43
N THR A 36 -15.52 -0.65 -1.30
CA THR A 36 -15.08 -0.20 0.04
C THR A 36 -13.66 -0.66 0.41
N TRP A 37 -13.21 -1.82 -0.07
CA TRP A 37 -11.83 -2.26 0.16
C TRP A 37 -10.79 -1.39 -0.56
N HIS A 38 -11.14 -0.75 -1.68
CA HIS A 38 -10.23 0.19 -2.35
C HIS A 38 -10.14 1.51 -1.57
N ILE A 39 -11.26 1.95 -0.99
CA ILE A 39 -11.29 3.05 -0.02
C ILE A 39 -10.40 2.73 1.18
N ALA A 40 -10.51 1.53 1.74
CA ALA A 40 -9.68 1.09 2.86
C ALA A 40 -8.18 1.13 2.51
N LEU A 41 -7.78 0.70 1.30
CA LEU A 41 -6.39 0.83 0.84
C LEU A 41 -5.93 2.29 0.76
N LYS A 42 -6.79 3.22 0.32
CA LYS A 42 -6.46 4.66 0.30
C LYS A 42 -6.23 5.21 1.71
N VAL A 43 -7.08 4.81 2.66
CA VAL A 43 -6.90 5.15 4.07
C VAL A 43 -5.57 4.60 4.60
N LEU A 44 -5.25 3.34 4.31
CA LEU A 44 -3.97 2.72 4.70
C LEU A 44 -2.77 3.45 4.08
N GLY A 45 -2.83 3.79 2.79
CA GLY A 45 -1.78 4.58 2.13
C GLY A 45 -1.58 5.94 2.78
N TYR A 46 -2.67 6.62 3.14
CA TYR A 46 -2.59 7.90 3.84
C TYR A 46 -1.94 7.74 5.23
N LEU A 47 -2.31 6.72 6.00
CA LEU A 47 -1.76 6.46 7.33
C LEU A 47 -0.27 6.08 7.29
N LEU A 48 0.12 5.24 6.35
CA LEU A 48 1.48 4.75 6.21
C LEU A 48 2.46 5.85 5.82
N PHE A 49 2.02 6.78 4.96
CA PHE A 49 2.85 7.82 4.37
C PHE A 49 2.43 9.23 4.80
N MET A 50 1.87 9.37 6.00
CA MET A 50 1.32 10.63 6.50
C MET A 50 2.37 11.76 6.56
N GLU A 51 3.65 11.44 6.71
CA GLU A 51 4.78 12.38 6.67
C GLU A 51 5.00 13.06 5.30
N TYR A 52 4.45 12.48 4.23
CA TYR A 52 4.44 13.09 2.90
C TYR A 52 3.22 13.99 2.69
N GLU A 53 2.29 14.08 3.64
CA GLU A 53 1.03 14.82 3.51
C GLU A 53 0.26 14.48 2.21
N PRO A 54 0.02 13.18 1.91
CA PRO A 54 -0.53 12.78 0.63
C PRO A 54 -1.96 13.30 0.43
N ARG A 55 -2.22 13.81 -0.78
CA ARG A 55 -3.53 14.21 -1.27
C ARG A 55 -4.17 13.05 -2.02
N ILE A 56 -5.42 12.76 -1.72
CA ILE A 56 -6.14 11.60 -2.26
C ILE A 56 -6.85 12.00 -3.56
N GLU A 57 -6.72 11.18 -4.59
CA GLU A 57 -7.41 11.33 -5.88
C GLU A 57 -7.12 12.63 -6.64
N GLU A 58 -6.02 13.31 -6.31
CA GLU A 58 -5.62 14.55 -6.95
C GLU A 58 -4.90 14.29 -8.28
N GLY A 59 -5.30 15.03 -9.32
CA GLY A 59 -4.65 14.99 -10.63
C GLY A 59 -3.50 15.97 -10.72
N ILE A 60 -2.38 15.52 -11.28
CA ILE A 60 -1.15 16.32 -11.47
C ILE A 60 -0.91 16.71 -12.93
N GLY A 61 -1.97 16.74 -13.75
CA GLY A 61 -1.88 17.02 -15.19
C GLY A 61 -1.29 15.88 -16.04
N TRP A 62 -1.01 14.72 -15.44
CA TRP A 62 -0.58 13.53 -16.16
C TRP A 62 -1.76 12.75 -16.74
N HIS A 63 -1.49 11.93 -17.76
CA HIS A 63 -2.50 11.03 -18.35
C HIS A 63 -3.09 10.05 -17.32
N TYR A 64 -2.27 9.60 -16.38
CA TYR A 64 -2.71 8.74 -15.29
C TYR A 64 -2.89 9.57 -14.03
N LYS A 65 -3.95 9.24 -13.27
CA LYS A 65 -4.20 9.78 -11.95
C LYS A 65 -3.75 8.76 -10.88
N PRO A 66 -3.00 9.18 -9.86
CA PRO A 66 -2.70 8.35 -8.69
C PRO A 66 -3.90 8.28 -7.75
N ASP A 67 -3.95 7.23 -6.93
CA ASP A 67 -4.89 7.16 -5.81
C ASP A 67 -4.45 8.12 -4.68
N LEU A 68 -3.13 8.24 -4.43
CA LEU A 68 -2.57 9.27 -3.57
C LEU A 68 -1.30 9.87 -4.16
N VAL A 69 -1.10 11.17 -3.93
CA VAL A 69 0.06 11.91 -4.42
C VAL A 69 0.52 12.94 -3.41
N SER A 70 1.82 13.20 -3.37
CA SER A 70 2.35 14.38 -2.68
C SER A 70 3.18 15.19 -3.67
N LEU A 71 3.02 16.50 -3.64
CA LEU A 71 3.83 17.46 -4.36
C LEU A 71 4.54 18.37 -3.35
N ASP A 72 5.72 18.87 -3.70
CA ASP A 72 6.35 19.97 -2.94
C ASP A 72 5.70 21.33 -3.28
N ALA A 73 6.24 22.39 -2.67
CA ALA A 73 5.76 23.76 -2.88
C ALA A 73 5.91 24.22 -4.34
N GLU A 74 6.86 23.66 -5.09
CA GLU A 74 7.10 23.95 -6.51
C GLU A 74 6.24 23.07 -7.44
N GLY A 75 5.42 22.18 -6.89
CA GLY A 75 4.59 21.25 -7.65
C GLY A 75 5.34 20.02 -8.18
N ARG A 76 6.58 19.78 -7.72
CA ARG A 76 7.34 18.58 -8.08
C ARG A 76 6.87 17.39 -7.26
N LEU A 77 6.88 16.23 -7.90
CA LEU A 77 6.38 15.00 -7.30
C LEU A 77 7.28 14.53 -6.14
N ARG A 78 6.69 14.28 -4.97
CA ARG A 78 7.35 13.73 -3.76
C ARG A 78 6.93 12.30 -3.42
N LEU A 79 5.75 11.88 -3.86
CA LEU A 79 5.19 10.54 -3.59
C LEU A 79 4.14 10.21 -4.63
N TRP A 80 4.14 8.97 -5.13
CA TRP A 80 3.07 8.40 -5.93
C TRP A 80 2.59 7.09 -5.31
N ILE A 81 1.30 6.98 -5.00
CA ILE A 81 0.68 5.75 -4.51
C ILE A 81 -0.50 5.37 -5.37
N ASP A 82 -0.58 4.08 -5.64
CA ASP A 82 -1.56 3.46 -6.49
C ASP A 82 -2.07 2.21 -5.76
N CYS A 83 -3.38 2.02 -5.67
CA CYS A 83 -4.02 1.01 -4.81
C CYS A 83 -4.80 -0.02 -5.61
N GLY A 84 -4.85 -1.26 -5.10
CA GLY A 84 -5.66 -2.32 -5.69
C GLY A 84 -5.09 -2.86 -6.99
N ASN A 85 -5.97 -3.29 -7.91
CA ASN A 85 -5.61 -3.92 -9.19
C ASN A 85 -5.22 -2.88 -10.23
N ILE A 86 -3.97 -2.92 -10.67
CA ILE A 86 -3.39 -1.92 -11.57
C ILE A 86 -2.77 -2.62 -12.76
N ALA A 87 -3.05 -2.12 -13.95
CA ALA A 87 -2.47 -2.65 -15.17
C ALA A 87 -0.95 -2.40 -15.19
N VAL A 88 -0.15 -3.44 -15.49
CA VAL A 88 1.32 -3.35 -15.64
C VAL A 88 1.72 -2.23 -16.60
N ARG A 89 0.96 -2.01 -17.68
CA ARG A 89 1.19 -0.91 -18.62
C ARG A 89 1.10 0.48 -17.98
N LYS A 90 0.19 0.70 -17.02
CA LYS A 90 0.13 1.96 -16.25
C LYS A 90 1.39 2.09 -15.40
N ILE A 91 1.74 1.04 -14.66
CA ILE A 91 2.89 1.01 -13.77
C ILE A 91 4.18 1.33 -14.54
N ASP A 92 4.42 0.66 -15.66
CA ASP A 92 5.61 0.89 -16.50
C ASP A 92 5.70 2.34 -17.00
N ARG A 93 4.59 2.91 -17.45
CA ARG A 93 4.55 4.32 -17.91
C ARG A 93 4.75 5.32 -16.78
N VAL A 94 4.24 5.03 -15.58
CA VAL A 94 4.41 5.89 -14.40
C VAL A 94 5.85 5.80 -13.91
N ALA A 95 6.43 4.60 -13.77
CA ALA A 95 7.81 4.38 -13.32
C ALA A 95 8.85 5.12 -14.20
N GLN A 96 8.59 5.23 -15.50
CA GLN A 96 9.41 6.03 -16.42
C GLN A 96 9.41 7.54 -16.11
N LYS A 97 8.31 8.06 -15.54
CA LYS A 97 8.11 9.50 -15.29
C LYS A 97 8.40 9.94 -13.87
N VAL A 98 8.11 9.11 -12.87
CA VAL A 98 8.22 9.44 -11.44
C VAL A 98 9.67 9.72 -11.02
N GLY A 99 10.65 9.15 -11.71
CA GLY A 99 12.07 9.32 -11.40
C GLY A 99 12.55 8.34 -10.32
N ALA A 100 13.87 8.20 -10.16
CA ALA A 100 14.46 7.19 -9.27
C ALA A 100 14.40 7.53 -7.78
N HIS A 101 14.19 8.80 -7.42
CA HIS A 101 14.24 9.28 -6.04
C HIS A 101 12.85 9.49 -5.42
N VAL A 102 11.80 9.35 -6.21
CA VAL A 102 10.43 9.56 -5.76
C VAL A 102 9.83 8.19 -5.43
N PRO A 103 9.36 7.95 -4.20
CA PRO A 103 8.71 6.70 -3.85
C PRO A 103 7.48 6.47 -4.74
N PHE A 104 7.50 5.37 -5.49
CA PHE A 104 6.37 4.87 -6.26
C PHE A 104 5.87 3.57 -5.62
N ILE A 105 4.76 3.67 -4.91
CA ILE A 105 4.21 2.60 -4.07
C ILE A 105 2.95 2.02 -4.70
N ILE A 106 2.81 0.69 -4.67
CA ILE A 106 1.59 -0.02 -5.01
C ILE A 106 1.06 -0.77 -3.79
N LEU A 107 -0.15 -0.44 -3.34
CA LEU A 107 -0.80 -1.13 -2.23
C LEU A 107 -1.69 -2.26 -2.73
N ARG A 108 -1.42 -3.48 -2.26
CA ARG A 108 -2.15 -4.69 -2.62
C ARG A 108 -2.90 -5.22 -1.41
N ARG A 109 -4.11 -5.72 -1.67
CA ARG A 109 -5.02 -6.21 -0.63
C ARG A 109 -4.43 -7.40 0.14
N THR A 110 -3.68 -8.27 -0.53
CA THR A 110 -3.10 -9.49 0.05
C THR A 110 -1.67 -9.70 -0.44
N GLN A 111 -0.87 -10.48 0.31
CA GLN A 111 0.47 -10.90 -0.11
C GLN A 111 0.44 -11.69 -1.42
N ARG A 112 -0.55 -12.56 -1.61
CA ARG A 112 -0.73 -13.32 -2.88
C ARG A 112 -0.86 -12.37 -4.07
N ASP A 113 -1.67 -11.32 -3.92
CA ASP A 113 -1.90 -10.33 -4.97
C ASP A 113 -0.66 -9.48 -5.28
N ALA A 114 0.19 -9.24 -4.28
CA ALA A 114 1.49 -8.60 -4.46
C ALA A 114 2.49 -9.49 -5.19
N LEU A 115 2.63 -10.75 -4.79
CA LEU A 115 3.52 -11.71 -5.45
C LEU A 115 3.18 -11.89 -6.94
N LEU A 116 1.89 -12.01 -7.26
CA LEU A 116 1.44 -12.12 -8.65
C LEU A 116 1.75 -10.86 -9.46
N LEU A 117 1.61 -9.68 -8.85
CA LEU A 117 1.98 -8.43 -9.49
C LEU A 117 3.49 -8.37 -9.72
N ALA A 118 4.31 -8.64 -8.70
CA ALA A 118 5.77 -8.63 -8.77
C ALA A 118 6.28 -9.52 -9.91
N GLN A 119 5.77 -10.75 -10.04
CA GLN A 119 6.10 -11.66 -11.14
C GLN A 119 5.80 -11.07 -12.52
N SER A 120 4.75 -10.26 -12.64
CA SER A 120 4.38 -9.60 -13.89
C SER A 120 5.22 -8.36 -14.21
N LEU A 121 5.89 -7.76 -13.22
CA LEU A 121 6.75 -6.58 -13.41
C LEU A 121 8.10 -6.90 -14.04
N GLY A 122 8.53 -8.18 -14.07
CA GLY A 122 9.85 -8.58 -14.57
C GLY A 122 10.14 -8.25 -16.05
N ARG A 123 9.14 -7.75 -16.81
CA ARG A 123 9.29 -7.28 -18.19
C ARG A 123 9.26 -5.76 -18.33
N MET A 124 9.19 -5.03 -17.22
CA MET A 124 9.18 -3.57 -17.22
C MET A 124 10.58 -2.99 -17.44
N ARG A 125 10.62 -1.72 -17.82
CA ARG A 125 11.89 -1.01 -18.03
C ARG A 125 12.59 -0.65 -16.72
N PHE A 126 11.81 -0.31 -15.70
CA PHE A 126 12.30 0.17 -14.39
C PHE A 126 11.54 -0.49 -13.22
N PRO A 127 11.58 -1.83 -13.10
CA PRO A 127 10.89 -2.53 -12.01
C PRO A 127 11.38 -2.11 -10.63
N GLU A 128 12.67 -1.80 -10.48
CA GLU A 128 13.32 -1.41 -9.21
C GLU A 128 12.79 -0.10 -8.61
N ARG A 129 12.07 0.70 -9.41
CA ARG A 129 11.43 1.94 -8.96
C ARG A 129 10.09 1.69 -8.29
N VAL A 130 9.53 0.50 -8.40
CA VAL A 130 8.18 0.16 -7.91
C VAL A 130 8.30 -0.59 -6.60
N HIS A 131 7.68 -0.06 -5.55
CA HIS A 131 7.59 -0.76 -4.27
C HIS A 131 6.18 -1.32 -4.09
N ILE A 132 6.07 -2.64 -3.98
CA ILE A 132 4.78 -3.28 -3.72
C ILE A 132 4.68 -3.54 -2.22
N LEU A 133 3.61 -3.02 -1.61
CA LEU A 133 3.24 -3.31 -0.24
C LEU A 133 1.96 -4.14 -0.23
N SER A 134 1.87 -5.07 0.71
CA SER A 134 0.67 -5.88 0.92
C SER A 134 0.34 -6.03 2.39
N PHE A 135 -0.90 -6.45 2.64
CA PHE A 135 -1.42 -6.71 3.98
C PHE A 135 -1.78 -8.18 4.17
N ASP A 136 -1.95 -8.57 5.43
CA ASP A 136 -2.41 -9.89 5.81
C ASP A 136 -3.82 -10.17 5.26
N LYS A 137 -4.09 -11.45 4.99
CA LYS A 137 -5.36 -11.89 4.43
C LYS A 137 -6.51 -11.47 5.35
N GLY A 138 -7.49 -10.77 4.80
CA GLY A 138 -8.68 -10.31 5.51
C GLY A 138 -8.51 -9.00 6.28
N PHE A 139 -7.29 -8.50 6.46
CA PHE A 139 -7.05 -7.23 7.17
C PHE A 139 -7.76 -6.04 6.50
N VAL A 140 -7.54 -5.86 5.20
CA VAL A 140 -8.15 -4.77 4.42
C VAL A 140 -9.68 -4.91 4.39
N ASP A 141 -10.19 -6.14 4.38
CA ASP A 141 -11.63 -6.40 4.38
C ASP A 141 -12.29 -6.08 5.70
N ALA A 142 -11.63 -6.44 6.81
CA ALA A 142 -12.08 -6.08 8.14
C ALA A 142 -12.13 -4.55 8.30
N LEU A 143 -11.07 -3.85 7.88
CA LEU A 143 -11.06 -2.39 7.86
C LEU A 143 -12.20 -1.83 6.98
N ALA A 144 -12.35 -2.35 5.76
CA ALA A 144 -13.40 -1.91 4.83
C ALA A 144 -14.81 -2.11 5.37
N GLY A 145 -15.06 -3.22 6.08
CA GLY A 145 -16.34 -3.52 6.71
C GLY A 145 -16.63 -2.64 7.93
N ALA A 146 -15.59 -2.13 8.60
CA ALA A 146 -15.73 -1.30 9.79
C ALA A 146 -15.82 0.22 9.48
N LEU A 147 -15.45 0.65 8.27
CA LEU A 147 -15.55 2.05 7.84
C LEU A 147 -17.01 2.52 7.73
N ASP A 148 -17.32 3.64 8.38
CA ASP A 148 -18.61 4.34 8.29
C ASP A 148 -18.43 5.80 7.78
N ALA A 149 -19.51 6.58 7.69
CA ALA A 149 -19.46 7.97 7.23
C ALA A 149 -18.58 8.88 8.13
N THR A 150 -18.38 8.53 9.41
CA THR A 150 -17.45 9.22 10.32
C THR A 150 -16.72 8.20 11.18
N ASN A 151 -15.39 8.30 11.19
CA ASN A 151 -14.50 7.36 11.87
C ASN A 151 -13.46 8.11 12.71
N HIS A 152 -13.08 7.51 13.82
CA HIS A 152 -11.95 7.88 14.65
C HIS A 152 -10.91 6.78 14.52
N ILE A 153 -9.80 7.08 13.85
CA ILE A 153 -8.74 6.11 13.57
C ILE A 153 -7.56 6.41 14.47
N ARG A 154 -7.14 5.43 15.27
CA ARG A 154 -5.87 5.45 15.97
C ARG A 154 -4.96 4.40 15.35
N ALA A 155 -3.83 4.84 14.81
CA ALA A 155 -2.83 3.97 14.21
C ALA A 155 -1.54 4.04 15.01
N ALA A 156 -0.94 2.88 15.29
CA ALA A 156 0.43 2.78 15.76
C ALA A 156 1.25 2.07 14.67
N ILE A 157 2.31 2.72 14.19
CA ILE A 157 3.19 2.19 13.17
C ILE A 157 4.56 2.04 13.79
N GLY A 158 5.13 0.84 13.75
CA GLY A 158 6.42 0.56 14.36
C GLY A 158 7.19 -0.53 13.63
N PRO A 159 8.40 -0.84 14.10
CA PRO A 159 9.12 -2.02 13.64
C PRO A 159 8.31 -3.29 13.93
N HIS A 160 8.62 -4.36 13.20
CA HIS A 160 8.02 -5.66 13.46
C HIS A 160 8.31 -6.10 14.92
N PRO A 161 7.32 -6.63 15.67
CA PRO A 161 7.52 -7.00 17.07
C PRO A 161 8.64 -8.04 17.28
N GLU A 162 8.89 -8.94 16.32
CA GLU A 162 10.01 -9.89 16.40
C GLU A 162 11.40 -9.24 16.27
N MET A 163 11.49 -8.00 15.74
CA MET A 163 12.76 -7.26 15.78
C MET A 163 13.07 -6.74 17.19
N LEU A 164 12.06 -6.58 18.05
CA LEU A 164 12.24 -6.11 19.42
C LEU A 164 12.61 -7.25 20.38
N SER A 165 12.27 -8.51 20.06
CA SER A 165 12.64 -9.67 20.88
C SER A 165 14.11 -10.11 20.74
N GLY A 166 14.81 -9.66 19.69
CA GLY A 166 16.25 -9.91 19.50
C GLY A 166 17.16 -8.90 20.22
N ILE A 167 16.62 -7.76 20.66
CA ILE A 167 17.32 -6.78 21.48
C ILE A 167 17.05 -7.18 22.92
N GLY A 168 17.96 -7.97 23.51
CA GLY A 168 17.78 -8.62 24.81
C GLY A 168 17.51 -7.68 25.99
N LEU A 169 16.27 -7.18 26.11
CA LEU A 169 15.68 -6.77 27.36
C LEU A 169 15.25 -8.06 28.08
N GLY A 170 16.22 -8.66 28.75
CA GLY A 170 16.05 -9.90 29.50
C GLY A 170 15.01 -9.77 30.59
N ALA A 171 13.78 -10.16 30.29
CA ALA A 171 12.93 -10.80 31.28
C ALA A 171 13.31 -12.28 31.27
N GLN A 172 14.15 -12.70 32.22
CA GLN A 172 14.35 -14.12 32.53
C GLN A 172 13.01 -14.67 33.04
N PRO A 173 12.35 -15.61 32.35
CA PRO A 173 11.29 -16.36 32.96
C PRO A 173 11.93 -17.44 33.85
N ASP A 174 11.59 -17.43 35.14
CA ASP A 174 11.90 -18.51 36.07
C ASP A 174 11.44 -19.86 35.47
N GLU A 175 12.41 -20.70 35.13
CA GLU A 175 12.20 -22.05 34.63
C GLU A 175 11.58 -22.92 35.73
N HIS A 176 10.26 -23.09 35.71
CA HIS A 176 9.61 -24.25 36.32
C HIS A 176 9.63 -25.43 35.33
N MET A 177 10.51 -26.39 35.65
CA MET A 177 10.65 -27.67 34.95
C MET A 177 9.32 -28.43 34.81
N HIS A 178 9.10 -28.90 33.58
CA HIS A 178 8.09 -29.84 33.12
C HIS A 178 8.23 -31.24 33.73
N HIS A 179 7.10 -31.94 33.85
CA HIS A 179 6.95 -33.27 33.23
C HIS A 179 5.47 -33.66 33.09
N LYS A 180 5.01 -33.89 31.85
CA LYS A 180 4.14 -35.04 31.53
C LYS A 180 4.08 -35.33 30.02
N ALA A 181 4.40 -36.57 29.70
CA ALA A 181 4.08 -37.30 28.47
C ALA A 181 2.56 -37.21 28.17
N GLY A 182 2.04 -37.25 26.94
CA GLY A 182 2.45 -37.98 25.75
C GLY A 182 1.21 -38.78 25.29
N HIS A 183 0.57 -38.38 24.19
CA HIS A 183 -0.46 -39.20 23.54
C HIS A 183 -0.49 -38.98 22.02
N LYS A 184 -0.25 -40.08 21.31
CA LYS A 184 -0.36 -40.22 19.84
C LYS A 184 -1.83 -40.39 19.48
N GLN A 185 -2.32 -39.67 18.47
CA GLN A 185 -3.49 -40.09 17.70
C GLN A 185 -3.22 -40.02 16.20
N LYS A 186 -3.71 -41.07 15.53
CA LYS A 186 -3.51 -41.49 14.15
C LYS A 186 -4.62 -40.90 13.25
N PRO A 187 -4.36 -40.60 11.96
CA PRO A 187 -5.35 -39.97 11.09
C PRO A 187 -6.26 -40.99 10.40
N PRO A 188 -7.47 -40.60 9.97
CA PRO A 188 -8.16 -41.25 8.88
C PRO A 188 -8.05 -40.46 7.57
N ALA A 189 -8.21 -41.20 6.50
CA ALA A 189 -7.84 -40.88 5.14
C ALA A 189 -9.07 -40.60 4.25
N VAL A 190 -8.79 -40.03 3.06
CA VAL A 190 -9.50 -40.21 1.77
C VAL A 190 -10.90 -39.59 1.64
N HIS A 191 -11.08 -38.70 0.65
CA HIS A 191 -11.94 -38.97 -0.52
C HIS A 191 -11.74 -37.96 -1.66
N THR A 192 -11.74 -38.54 -2.85
CA THR A 192 -11.55 -38.06 -4.23
C THR A 192 -12.75 -37.33 -4.85
N ALA A 193 -12.49 -36.77 -6.05
CA ALA A 193 -13.39 -36.27 -7.11
C ALA A 193 -13.52 -34.73 -7.15
N GLY A 194 -13.30 -34.01 -8.25
CA GLY A 194 -13.33 -34.37 -9.66
C GLY A 194 -14.40 -33.53 -10.35
N ALA A 195 -14.03 -32.54 -11.16
CA ALA A 195 -14.84 -32.01 -12.27
C ALA A 195 -14.09 -30.91 -13.04
N THR A 196 -13.58 -31.31 -14.19
CA THR A 196 -13.20 -30.47 -15.34
C THR A 196 -14.44 -29.84 -15.97
N GLY A 197 -14.44 -28.53 -16.15
CA GLY A 197 -15.51 -27.78 -16.83
C GLY A 197 -14.94 -26.78 -17.83
N THR A 198 -15.18 -27.07 -19.10
CA THR A 198 -14.67 -26.45 -20.33
C THR A 198 -15.17 -25.04 -20.64
N SER A 199 -14.31 -24.31 -21.34
CA SER A 199 -14.45 -23.00 -21.99
C SER A 199 -15.76 -22.76 -22.76
N ARG A 200 -16.21 -21.49 -22.78
CA ARG A 200 -16.81 -20.91 -23.99
C ARG A 200 -16.55 -19.41 -24.12
N THR A 201 -15.83 -19.12 -25.19
CA THR A 201 -15.59 -17.83 -25.85
C THR A 201 -16.87 -17.15 -26.31
N LEU A 202 -16.99 -15.84 -26.07
CA LEU A 202 -17.78 -14.93 -26.91
C LEU A 202 -16.95 -13.68 -27.23
N ARG A 203 -16.57 -13.61 -28.50
CA ARG A 203 -15.83 -12.56 -29.18
C ARG A 203 -16.87 -11.62 -29.78
N ALA A 204 -16.89 -10.35 -29.38
CA ALA A 204 -17.69 -9.32 -30.03
C ALA A 204 -16.77 -8.30 -30.69
N SER A 205 -16.92 -8.22 -32.01
CA SER A 205 -16.22 -7.36 -32.96
C SER A 205 -16.50 -5.88 -32.70
N ARG A 206 -15.50 -5.02 -32.90
CA ARG A 206 -15.65 -3.57 -33.04
C ARG A 206 -15.07 -3.14 -34.40
N PRO A 207 -15.75 -2.27 -35.15
CA PRO A 207 -15.18 -1.67 -36.36
C PRO A 207 -14.36 -0.39 -36.07
N ASP A 208 -13.22 -0.35 -36.77
CA ASP A 208 -12.49 0.76 -37.44
C ASP A 208 -13.02 2.20 -37.31
N THR A 209 -12.20 3.17 -36.85
CA THR A 209 -11.15 3.99 -37.53
C THR A 209 -11.68 5.17 -38.35
N THR A 210 -11.27 6.37 -37.92
CA THR A 210 -11.00 7.67 -38.59
C THR A 210 -11.19 8.75 -37.49
N ASP A 211 -10.47 9.85 -37.32
CA ASP A 211 -9.52 10.60 -38.13
C ASP A 211 -8.57 11.36 -37.17
N SER A 212 -7.36 11.64 -37.63
CA SER A 212 -6.50 12.73 -37.12
C SER A 212 -6.48 13.84 -38.19
N PRO A 213 -6.30 15.12 -37.82
CA PRO A 213 -4.97 15.68 -38.03
C PRO A 213 -4.52 16.78 -37.05
N GLY A 214 -3.20 16.85 -36.89
CA GLY A 214 -2.45 18.11 -36.96
C GLY A 214 -2.24 18.90 -35.66
N ARG A 215 -1.01 18.88 -35.11
CA ARG A 215 -0.43 20.10 -34.56
C ARG A 215 1.10 20.11 -34.58
N THR A 216 1.61 21.21 -35.11
CA THR A 216 3.00 21.61 -35.34
C THR A 216 3.55 22.48 -34.20
N GLY A 217 4.88 22.51 -34.10
CA GLY A 217 5.68 23.51 -33.37
C GLY A 217 5.96 23.16 -31.89
N THR A 218 7.12 23.41 -31.30
CA THR A 218 8.36 24.08 -31.71
C THR A 218 9.39 23.72 -30.63
N THR A 219 10.63 23.44 -31.04
CA THR A 219 11.78 23.16 -30.18
C THR A 219 12.28 24.45 -29.51
N SER A 220 12.40 24.43 -28.18
CA SER A 220 13.24 25.39 -27.46
C SER A 220 14.23 24.60 -26.62
N THR A 221 15.49 24.65 -27.07
CA THR A 221 16.68 24.12 -26.39
C THR A 221 17.01 25.07 -25.25
N THR A 222 17.08 24.56 -24.03
CA THR A 222 17.59 25.32 -22.87
C THR A 222 18.56 24.44 -22.12
N ASP A 223 19.71 25.06 -21.83
CA ASP A 223 20.94 24.49 -21.34
C ASP A 223 20.78 23.55 -20.14
N MET A 224 21.35 22.35 -20.27
CA MET A 224 21.62 21.43 -19.16
C MET A 224 22.93 21.86 -18.50
N THR A 225 22.84 22.57 -17.39
CA THR A 225 23.94 22.72 -16.45
C THR A 225 23.97 21.51 -15.52
N ASP A 226 25.12 20.84 -15.47
CA ASP A 226 25.47 19.74 -14.58
C ASP A 226 25.13 20.01 -13.11
N MET A 227 24.33 19.11 -12.54
CA MET A 227 24.17 18.90 -11.09
C MET A 227 24.40 17.42 -10.80
N THR A 228 25.63 16.96 -11.05
CA THR A 228 26.13 15.68 -10.54
C THR A 228 26.49 15.86 -9.06
N GLY A 229 25.76 15.21 -8.16
CA GLY A 229 26.21 15.16 -6.77
C GLY A 229 25.20 14.84 -5.69
N ILE A 230 24.17 14.03 -5.93
CA ILE A 230 23.42 13.40 -4.84
C ILE A 230 23.28 11.92 -5.18
N THR A 231 24.22 11.12 -4.68
CA THR A 231 24.12 9.66 -4.66
C THR A 231 22.82 9.28 -3.95
N GLY A 232 21.90 8.67 -4.70
CA GLY A 232 20.57 8.28 -4.25
C GLY A 232 20.60 7.18 -3.20
N ALA A 233 20.87 7.54 -1.95
CA ALA A 233 20.51 6.70 -0.83
C ALA A 233 18.97 6.62 -0.79
N MET A 234 18.42 5.40 -0.77
CA MET A 234 17.01 5.19 -0.47
C MET A 234 16.66 5.96 0.81
N HIS A 235 15.57 6.72 0.79
CA HIS A 235 15.06 7.33 2.01
C HIS A 235 14.79 6.21 3.03
N PRO A 236 15.47 6.19 4.20
CA PRO A 236 15.43 5.05 5.14
C PRO A 236 14.03 4.72 5.65
N ALA A 237 13.07 5.63 5.47
CA ALA A 237 11.67 5.40 5.78
C ALA A 237 11.02 4.26 4.96
N VAL A 238 11.46 3.98 3.73
CA VAL A 238 10.73 3.02 2.88
C VAL A 238 11.17 1.57 3.14
N SER A 239 12.43 1.31 3.52
CA SER A 239 13.04 -0.03 3.53
C SER A 239 12.81 -0.88 4.78
N GLN A 240 12.13 -0.37 5.81
CA GLN A 240 11.88 -1.13 7.03
C GLN A 240 10.51 -1.80 6.99
N LEU A 241 10.48 -3.10 7.30
CA LEU A 241 9.24 -3.84 7.57
C LEU A 241 8.43 -3.09 8.64
N ARG A 242 7.30 -2.51 8.24
CA ARG A 242 6.43 -1.76 9.14
C ARG A 242 5.28 -2.66 9.59
N HIS A 243 5.19 -2.85 10.90
CA HIS A 243 4.00 -3.39 11.52
C HIS A 243 3.04 -2.23 11.78
N ILE A 244 1.79 -2.37 11.34
CA ILE A 244 0.73 -1.40 11.61
C ILE A 244 -0.32 -2.04 12.51
N THR A 245 -0.59 -1.39 13.64
CA THR A 245 -1.72 -1.70 14.51
C THR A 245 -2.75 -0.60 14.37
N LEU A 246 -3.98 -0.98 14.06
CA LEU A 246 -5.11 -0.07 13.92
C LEU A 246 -6.14 -0.35 15.00
N HIS A 247 -6.58 0.72 15.64
CA HIS A 247 -7.79 0.78 16.41
C HIS A 247 -8.75 1.75 15.72
N LEU A 248 -9.83 1.21 15.17
CA LEU A 248 -10.89 1.98 14.54
C LEU A 248 -12.10 2.03 15.46
N GLU A 249 -12.60 3.23 15.71
CA GLU A 249 -13.87 3.47 16.38
C GLU A 249 -14.79 4.23 15.40
N ASN A 250 -15.99 3.70 15.17
CA ASN A 250 -17.00 4.34 14.31
C ASN A 250 -18.16 4.89 15.15
N ARG A 251 -19.10 5.63 14.53
CA ARG A 251 -20.26 6.22 15.25
C ARG A 251 -21.15 5.19 15.95
N LYS A 252 -21.15 3.95 15.50
CA LYS A 252 -21.97 2.88 16.08
C LYS A 252 -21.32 2.29 17.34
N GLY A 253 -20.10 2.73 17.68
CA GLY A 253 -19.31 2.17 18.77
C GLY A 253 -18.67 0.84 18.40
N ASP A 254 -18.70 0.43 17.11
CA ASP A 254 -17.99 -0.77 16.70
C ASP A 254 -16.50 -0.49 16.76
N ASN A 255 -15.79 -1.35 17.50
CA ASN A 255 -14.35 -1.31 17.59
C ASN A 255 -13.76 -2.39 16.68
N ALA A 256 -12.92 -2.00 15.73
CA ALA A 256 -12.11 -2.92 14.96
C ALA A 256 -10.65 -2.76 15.37
N LEU A 257 -10.09 -3.83 15.94
CA LEU A 257 -8.67 -4.00 16.15
C LEU A 257 -8.13 -4.86 15.02
N ALA A 258 -7.11 -4.36 14.33
CA ALA A 258 -6.46 -5.10 13.27
C ALA A 258 -4.96 -4.80 13.28
N SER A 259 -4.15 -5.83 13.13
CA SER A 259 -2.71 -5.72 12.92
C SER A 259 -2.34 -6.29 11.55
N ALA A 260 -1.38 -5.69 10.87
CA ALA A 260 -0.85 -6.23 9.63
C ALA A 260 0.65 -6.02 9.49
N ILE A 261 1.30 -6.99 8.86
CA ILE A 261 2.69 -6.90 8.40
C ILE A 261 2.71 -6.32 7.00
N THR A 262 3.49 -5.25 6.83
CA THR A 262 3.74 -4.67 5.51
C THR A 262 4.99 -5.31 4.91
N LEU A 263 4.83 -6.17 3.92
CA LEU A 263 5.95 -6.75 3.16
C LEU A 263 6.27 -5.85 1.96
N GLN A 264 7.54 -5.45 1.84
CA GLN A 264 8.06 -4.77 0.66
C GLN A 264 8.72 -5.79 -0.26
N GLN A 265 8.35 -5.78 -1.55
CA GLN A 265 9.09 -6.51 -2.58
C GLN A 265 9.84 -5.52 -3.49
N PRO A 266 11.11 -5.84 -3.84
CA PRO A 266 11.88 -5.11 -4.85
C PRO A 266 11.44 -5.44 -6.29
#